data_AF-A0A4W6FDN3-F1
#
_entry.id   AF-A0A4W6FDN3-F1
#
_cell.length_a   1.000
_cell.length_b   1.000
_cell.length_c   1.000
_cell.angle_alpha   90.00
_cell.angle_beta   90.00
_cell.angle_gamma   90.00
#
_symmetry.space_group_name_H-M   'P 1'
#
loop_
_entity.id
_entity.type
_entity.pdbx_description
1 polymer ?
#
loop_
_entity_poly.entity_id
_entity_poly.type
_entity_poly.pdbx_seq_one_letter_code
_entity_poly.pdbx_strand_id
1 'polypeptide(L)'
;MHWCKVLLDKKTVGKIFSAIVLGLHPVGHQTLVKQLKDIKHSGPVLMEPATVPEKNLMKDENSPNHPTAKCKRGQWANKREFILAVIGEIIGLGNVWRFPYLCFKNGGGVFLVPYVLILFTCGIPLFFLEVSLGQLTGQGAITCWREICPLFGGLGYGNQIIMLYTVMYYIVILAWAFLYLFSSFNTELPWASCNNTWNTETCIDFGQNGSFYGYMNKNATSSVKEFWQRRVLGLSAGIEEVGRIRWDLAGCLLLSWIICYFCIWKGVKTSGKIVYFTATFPYVMLVALLIRGLTLPGAEDGIRFYLSPDHTRLADPQVRFMCE
;
A
#
# COMPACT_ATOMS: atom_id res chain seq x y z
N MET A 1 3.74 -9.54 6.08
CA MET A 1 3.96 -8.80 4.81
C MET A 1 2.59 -8.57 4.19
N HIS A 2 2.20 -7.31 3.99
CA HIS A 2 0.81 -6.85 3.94
C HIS A 2 -0.08 -7.62 2.96
N TRP A 3 -1.04 -8.32 3.58
CA TRP A 3 -2.17 -9.06 3.05
C TRP A 3 -2.79 -8.42 1.81
N CYS A 4 -2.94 -9.26 0.79
CA CYS A 4 -3.16 -8.89 -0.60
C CYS A 4 -4.48 -8.12 -0.76
N LYS A 5 -4.37 -6.84 -1.13
CA LYS A 5 -5.49 -5.96 -1.50
C LYS A 5 -6.01 -6.26 -2.90
N VAL A 6 -6.15 -7.54 -3.24
CA VAL A 6 -6.76 -8.00 -4.48
C VAL A 6 -8.05 -8.72 -4.14
N LEU A 7 -9.05 -7.94 -3.69
CA LEU A 7 -10.48 -8.17 -3.90
C LEU A 7 -11.27 -7.05 -3.22
N LEU A 8 -11.07 -5.83 -3.72
CA LEU A 8 -11.98 -4.72 -3.51
C LEU A 8 -13.32 -5.11 -4.16
N ASP A 9 -14.21 -5.72 -3.36
CA ASP A 9 -15.63 -5.78 -3.70
C ASP A 9 -16.08 -4.33 -3.96
N LYS A 10 -16.55 -4.06 -5.18
CA LYS A 10 -17.08 -2.76 -5.60
C LYS A 10 -18.08 -2.21 -4.58
N LYS A 11 -18.82 -3.09 -3.90
CA LYS A 11 -19.76 -2.70 -2.83
C LYS A 11 -19.06 -2.30 -1.55
N THR A 12 -18.07 -3.03 -1.05
CA THR A 12 -17.43 -2.74 0.24
C THR A 12 -16.62 -1.45 0.20
N VAL A 13 -15.93 -1.18 -0.90
CA VAL A 13 -15.09 0.04 -1.04
C VAL A 13 -15.94 1.26 -1.34
N GLY A 14 -16.96 1.11 -2.19
CA GLY A 14 -17.97 2.15 -2.38
C GLY A 14 -18.72 2.46 -1.09
N LYS A 15 -19.01 1.47 -0.25
CA LYS A 15 -19.66 1.64 1.06
C LYS A 15 -18.73 2.25 2.11
N ILE A 16 -17.46 1.86 2.17
CA ILE A 16 -16.47 2.46 3.07
C ILE A 16 -16.20 3.91 2.65
N PHE A 17 -16.03 4.18 1.36
CA PHE A 17 -15.91 5.53 0.82
C PHE A 17 -17.15 6.38 1.11
N SER A 18 -18.35 5.83 0.89
CA SER A 18 -19.61 6.50 1.20
C SER A 18 -19.82 6.71 2.70
N ALA A 19 -19.38 5.78 3.56
CA ALA A 19 -19.51 5.89 5.01
C ALA A 19 -18.53 6.91 5.60
N ILE A 20 -17.31 6.99 5.06
CA ILE A 20 -16.26 7.92 5.50
C ILE A 20 -16.54 9.35 4.99
N VAL A 21 -17.03 9.50 3.75
CA VAL A 21 -17.22 10.81 3.11
C VAL A 21 -18.59 11.44 3.41
N LEU A 22 -19.65 10.65 3.61
CA LEU A 22 -21.02 11.18 3.77
C LEU A 22 -21.59 11.10 5.19
N GLY A 23 -20.85 10.59 6.18
CA GLY A 23 -21.30 10.60 7.59
C GLY A 23 -22.64 9.87 7.86
N LEU A 24 -23.06 8.96 6.97
CA LEU A 24 -24.31 8.22 7.13
C LEU A 24 -24.06 6.91 7.91
N HIS A 25 -24.61 6.86 9.12
CA HIS A 25 -24.71 5.67 9.97
C HIS A 25 -25.35 4.49 9.21
N PRO A 26 -24.94 3.22 9.44
CA PRO A 26 -25.48 2.07 8.73
C PRO A 26 -26.88 1.73 9.24
N VAL A 27 -27.91 2.30 8.64
CA VAL A 27 -29.28 1.77 8.71
C VAL A 27 -29.40 0.67 7.67
N GLY A 28 -29.50 -0.59 8.14
CA GLY A 28 -29.73 -1.73 7.24
C GLY A 28 -29.66 -3.11 7.89
N HIS A 29 -29.86 -3.23 9.20
CA HIS A 29 -29.85 -4.52 9.92
C HIS A 29 -31.20 -5.28 9.81
N GLN A 30 -32.27 -4.69 9.28
CA GLN A 30 -33.61 -5.32 9.23
C GLN A 30 -33.96 -6.05 7.93
N THR A 31 -33.21 -5.88 6.83
CA THR A 31 -33.53 -6.55 5.55
C THR A 31 -32.91 -7.95 5.42
N LEU A 32 -31.89 -8.26 6.22
CA LEU A 32 -31.17 -9.55 6.19
C LEU A 32 -31.91 -10.70 6.89
N VAL A 33 -32.71 -10.41 7.93
CA VAL A 33 -33.43 -11.44 8.68
C VAL A 33 -34.62 -12.01 7.88
N LYS A 34 -35.20 -11.23 6.95
CA LYS A 34 -36.32 -11.67 6.11
C LYS A 34 -35.90 -12.60 4.97
N GLN A 35 -34.63 -12.59 4.57
CA GLN A 35 -34.07 -13.44 3.49
C GLN A 35 -33.45 -14.74 4.02
N LEU A 36 -33.20 -14.84 5.34
CA LEU A 36 -32.63 -16.03 5.98
C LEU A 36 -33.67 -17.09 6.37
N LYS A 37 -34.97 -16.80 6.27
CA LYS A 37 -36.04 -17.76 6.60
C LYS A 37 -36.40 -18.70 5.43
N ASP A 38 -36.01 -18.37 4.20
CA ASP A 38 -36.38 -19.13 2.99
C ASP A 38 -35.31 -20.14 2.53
N ILE A 39 -34.17 -20.27 3.25
CA ILE A 39 -33.04 -21.15 2.88
C ILE A 39 -32.93 -22.37 3.82
N LYS A 40 -34.04 -22.90 4.35
CA LYS A 40 -34.01 -24.11 5.20
C LYS A 40 -34.53 -25.40 4.55
N HIS A 41 -34.72 -25.44 3.23
CA HIS A 41 -34.99 -26.69 2.53
C HIS A 41 -34.18 -26.81 1.25
N SER A 42 -33.04 -27.50 1.33
CA SER A 42 -32.58 -28.50 0.35
C SER A 42 -31.25 -29.09 0.83
N GLY A 43 -31.21 -30.41 1.01
CA GLY A 43 -30.06 -31.18 1.48
C GLY A 43 -28.92 -31.30 0.44
N PRO A 44 -27.85 -32.06 0.75
CA PRO A 44 -26.61 -32.04 0.01
C PRO A 44 -26.67 -32.94 -1.23
N VAL A 45 -26.10 -32.50 -2.36
CA VAL A 45 -25.86 -33.33 -3.55
C VAL A 45 -24.38 -33.26 -3.93
N LEU A 46 -23.78 -34.45 -4.02
CA LEU A 46 -22.41 -34.76 -4.43
C LEU A 46 -22.08 -34.22 -5.83
N MET A 47 -20.81 -33.83 -6.03
CA MET A 47 -20.25 -33.41 -7.31
C MET A 47 -19.42 -34.55 -7.92
N GLU A 48 -19.82 -35.01 -9.10
CA GLU A 48 -18.99 -35.81 -10.03
C GLU A 48 -18.74 -34.95 -11.29
N PRO A 49 -17.55 -35.04 -11.94
CA PRO A 49 -17.15 -34.07 -12.96
C PRO A 49 -17.61 -34.53 -14.36
N ALA A 50 -18.34 -33.67 -15.07
CA ALA A 50 -18.68 -33.90 -16.46
C ALA A 50 -17.93 -32.92 -17.39
N THR A 51 -17.00 -33.48 -18.17
CA THR A 51 -16.60 -33.01 -19.51
C THR A 51 -17.80 -33.00 -20.48
N VAL A 52 -17.65 -32.39 -21.67
CA VAL A 52 -18.44 -32.53 -22.95
C VAL A 52 -19.02 -31.15 -23.44
N PRO A 53 -19.19 -30.86 -24.76
CA PRO A 53 -18.39 -29.86 -25.47
C PRO A 53 -19.26 -28.74 -26.10
N GLU A 54 -18.61 -27.85 -26.83
CA GLU A 54 -19.20 -26.73 -27.58
C GLU A 54 -20.13 -27.18 -28.72
N LYS A 55 -21.40 -26.73 -28.72
CA LYS A 55 -22.23 -26.58 -29.93
C LYS A 55 -23.32 -25.53 -29.73
N ASN A 56 -23.42 -24.66 -30.72
CA ASN A 56 -24.35 -23.53 -30.85
C ASN A 56 -25.82 -23.92 -30.65
N LEU A 57 -26.58 -23.11 -29.91
CA LEU A 57 -28.04 -23.07 -30.05
C LEU A 57 -28.56 -21.63 -29.94
N MET A 58 -29.42 -21.32 -30.91
CA MET A 58 -30.00 -20.03 -31.22
C MET A 58 -30.89 -19.46 -30.11
N LYS A 59 -31.03 -18.15 -30.20
CA LYS A 59 -31.88 -17.23 -29.46
C LYS A 59 -33.33 -17.72 -29.37
N ASP A 60 -33.85 -17.88 -28.16
CA ASP A 60 -35.30 -17.91 -27.89
C ASP A 60 -35.61 -16.99 -26.70
N GLU A 61 -36.14 -15.82 -27.02
CA GLU A 61 -36.63 -14.80 -26.08
C GLU A 61 -38.12 -15.09 -25.81
N ASN A 62 -38.42 -15.87 -24.76
CA ASN A 62 -39.61 -15.71 -23.89
C ASN A 62 -39.83 -16.96 -23.00
N SER A 63 -39.34 -16.92 -21.76
CA SER A 63 -39.85 -17.76 -20.66
C SER A 63 -39.66 -17.03 -19.32
N PRO A 64 -40.69 -16.93 -18.44
CA PRO A 64 -40.61 -16.11 -17.22
C PRO A 64 -39.77 -16.71 -16.08
N ASN A 65 -39.14 -17.87 -16.26
CA ASN A 65 -38.49 -18.63 -15.17
C ASN A 65 -37.01 -18.92 -15.43
N HIS A 66 -36.23 -17.92 -15.85
CA HIS A 66 -34.77 -18.06 -15.90
C HIS A 66 -34.18 -17.83 -14.49
N PRO A 67 -33.47 -18.80 -13.87
CA PRO A 67 -32.71 -18.52 -12.66
C PRO A 67 -31.73 -17.39 -12.96
N THR A 68 -31.77 -16.36 -12.12
CA THR A 68 -30.96 -15.13 -12.22
C THR A 68 -29.57 -15.43 -12.83
N ALA A 69 -29.27 -14.81 -13.97
CA ALA A 69 -27.95 -14.88 -14.56
C ALA A 69 -26.94 -14.47 -13.49
N LYS A 70 -26.18 -15.43 -12.93
CA LYS A 70 -25.09 -15.15 -11.98
C LYS A 70 -24.22 -14.07 -12.63
N CYS A 71 -24.14 -12.90 -12.01
CA CYS A 71 -23.26 -11.82 -12.45
C CYS A 71 -21.84 -12.40 -12.54
N LYS A 72 -21.37 -12.64 -13.77
CA LYS A 72 -20.07 -13.25 -14.01
C LYS A 72 -19.01 -12.31 -13.43
N ARG A 73 -18.20 -12.82 -12.49
CA ARG A 73 -17.09 -12.09 -11.86
C ARG A 73 -16.20 -11.49 -12.95
N GLY A 74 -15.81 -10.23 -12.78
CA GLY A 74 -14.89 -9.57 -13.71
C GLY A 74 -13.56 -10.32 -13.79
N GLN A 75 -13.15 -10.68 -15.00
CA GLN A 75 -11.87 -11.31 -15.29
C GLN A 75 -10.85 -10.25 -15.75
N TRP A 76 -9.57 -10.53 -15.52
CA TRP A 76 -8.47 -9.78 -16.11
C TRP A 76 -8.50 -9.94 -17.63
N ALA A 77 -8.15 -8.90 -18.37
CA ALA A 77 -8.12 -9.01 -19.83
C ALA A 77 -6.93 -9.86 -20.29
N ASN A 78 -5.81 -9.77 -19.57
CA ASN A 78 -4.56 -10.45 -19.92
C ASN A 78 -3.84 -11.01 -18.69
N LYS A 79 -3.08 -12.11 -18.85
CA LYS A 79 -2.21 -12.65 -17.78
C LYS A 79 -1.15 -11.64 -17.31
N ARG A 80 -0.66 -10.79 -18.22
CA ARG A 80 0.32 -9.73 -17.91
C ARG A 80 -0.25 -8.67 -16.97
N GLU A 81 -1.52 -8.29 -17.13
CA GLU A 81 -2.20 -7.35 -16.22
C GLU A 81 -2.26 -7.90 -14.80
N PHE A 82 -2.57 -9.20 -14.68
CA PHE A 82 -2.59 -9.87 -13.38
C PHE A 82 -1.20 -9.90 -12.74
N ILE A 83 -0.17 -10.31 -13.48
CA ILE A 83 1.21 -10.38 -12.97
C ILE A 83 1.69 -8.98 -12.56
N LEU A 84 1.45 -7.95 -13.38
CA LEU A 84 1.84 -6.57 -13.04
C LEU A 84 1.07 -6.02 -11.84
N ALA A 85 -0.20 -6.38 -11.67
CA ALA A 85 -0.96 -5.99 -10.47
C ALA A 85 -0.38 -6.62 -9.21
N VAL A 86 0.02 -7.89 -9.29
CA VAL A 86 0.67 -8.60 -8.18
C VAL A 86 2.04 -8.01 -7.87
N ILE A 87 2.87 -7.72 -8.89
CA ILE A 87 4.17 -7.06 -8.72
C ILE A 87 4.00 -5.66 -8.09
N GLY A 88 3.03 -4.89 -8.59
CA GLY A 88 2.72 -3.56 -8.06
C GLY A 88 2.26 -3.58 -6.61
N GLU A 89 1.59 -4.64 -6.15
CA GLU A 89 1.18 -4.81 -4.75
C GLU A 89 2.38 -5.20 -3.85
N ILE A 90 3.28 -6.05 -4.33
CA ILE A 90 4.47 -6.47 -3.57
C ILE A 90 5.44 -5.29 -3.38
N ILE A 91 5.45 -4.34 -4.32
CA ILE A 91 6.37 -3.21 -4.32
C ILE A 91 5.71 -2.01 -3.68
N GLY A 92 5.89 -1.91 -2.37
CA GLY A 92 5.44 -0.76 -1.58
C GLY A 92 6.55 0.27 -1.35
N LEU A 93 6.15 1.44 -0.87
CA LEU A 93 7.06 2.45 -0.36
C LEU A 93 8.05 1.85 0.65
N GLY A 94 7.62 0.91 1.49
CA GLY A 94 8.48 0.22 2.46
C GLY A 94 9.76 -0.40 1.87
N ASN A 95 9.72 -0.88 0.64
CA ASN A 95 10.92 -1.45 -0.01
C ASN A 95 11.98 -0.37 -0.32
N VAL A 96 11.56 0.88 -0.50
CA VAL A 96 12.44 2.00 -0.89
C VAL A 96 13.21 2.58 0.29
N TRP A 97 12.61 2.66 1.49
CA TRP A 97 13.22 3.32 2.66
C TRP A 97 13.31 2.44 3.89
N ARG A 98 12.27 1.64 4.19
CA ARG A 98 12.25 0.81 5.41
C ARG A 98 13.23 -0.35 5.31
N PHE A 99 13.30 -1.03 4.16
CA PHE A 99 14.23 -2.14 3.98
C PHE A 99 15.71 -1.67 4.08
N PRO A 100 16.15 -0.62 3.36
CA PRO A 100 17.50 -0.10 3.53
C PRO A 100 17.78 0.35 4.98
N TYR A 101 16.83 1.04 5.62
CA TYR A 101 16.99 1.48 7.00
C TYR A 101 17.16 0.31 7.99
N LEU A 102 16.33 -0.73 7.88
CA LEU A 102 16.42 -1.91 8.74
C LEU A 102 17.70 -2.70 8.50
N CYS A 103 18.06 -2.91 7.23
CA CYS A 103 19.32 -3.56 6.84
C CYS A 103 20.50 -2.84 7.47
N PHE A 104 20.54 -1.51 7.33
CA PHE A 104 21.58 -0.66 7.92
C PHE A 104 21.63 -0.77 9.45
N LYS A 105 20.49 -0.65 10.13
CA LYS A 105 20.42 -0.69 11.60
C LYS A 105 20.80 -2.05 12.19
N ASN A 106 20.55 -3.12 11.44
CA ASN A 106 20.66 -4.51 11.92
C ASN A 106 21.94 -5.22 11.44
N GLY A 107 23.03 -4.48 11.24
CA GLY A 107 24.35 -5.06 10.88
C GLY A 107 24.67 -5.06 9.39
N GLY A 108 23.98 -4.22 8.61
CA GLY A 108 24.25 -4.04 7.18
C GLY A 108 24.04 -5.31 6.37
N GLY A 109 25.04 -5.69 5.57
CA GLY A 109 24.98 -6.84 4.67
C GLY A 109 24.66 -8.18 5.37
N VAL A 110 24.95 -8.30 6.67
CA VAL A 110 24.62 -9.48 7.48
C VAL A 110 23.11 -9.75 7.57
N PHE A 111 22.29 -8.68 7.66
CA PHE A 111 20.84 -8.78 7.76
C PHE A 111 20.21 -9.49 6.56
N LEU A 112 20.89 -9.48 5.40
CA LEU A 112 20.40 -10.12 4.19
C LEU A 112 20.32 -11.65 4.31
N VAL A 113 21.18 -12.28 5.11
CA VAL A 113 21.19 -13.74 5.27
C VAL A 113 19.89 -14.27 5.91
N PRO A 114 19.48 -13.85 7.13
CA PRO A 114 18.21 -14.29 7.70
C PRO A 114 17.00 -13.81 6.88
N TYR A 115 17.09 -12.63 6.27
CA TYR A 115 16.05 -12.11 5.38
C TYR A 115 15.78 -13.05 4.19
N VAL A 116 16.83 -13.48 3.48
CA VAL A 116 16.71 -14.40 2.35
C VAL A 116 16.22 -15.77 2.81
N LEU A 117 16.70 -16.27 3.95
CA LEU A 117 16.24 -17.55 4.50
C LEU A 117 14.72 -17.53 4.74
N ILE A 118 14.21 -16.52 5.44
CA ILE A 118 12.78 -16.41 5.77
C ILE A 118 11.93 -16.10 4.54
N LEU A 119 12.48 -15.38 3.56
CA LEU A 119 11.83 -15.19 2.27
C LEU A 119 11.55 -16.54 1.60
N PHE A 120 12.50 -17.47 1.59
CA PHE A 120 12.32 -18.79 0.98
C PHE A 120 11.52 -19.76 1.85
N THR A 121 11.70 -19.76 3.18
CA THR A 121 11.02 -20.72 4.06
C THR A 121 9.60 -20.32 4.42
N CYS A 122 9.31 -19.01 4.50
CA CYS A 122 8.01 -18.50 4.94
C CYS A 122 7.35 -17.59 3.89
N GLY A 123 8.09 -16.64 3.33
CA GLY A 123 7.54 -15.61 2.43
C GLY A 123 6.93 -16.19 1.15
N ILE A 124 7.71 -16.92 0.37
CA ILE A 124 7.29 -17.52 -0.91
C ILE A 124 6.17 -18.57 -0.70
N PRO A 125 6.27 -19.51 0.27
CA PRO A 125 5.19 -20.45 0.53
C PRO A 125 3.86 -19.78 0.92
N LEU A 126 3.89 -18.77 1.79
CA LEU A 126 2.68 -18.04 2.19
C LEU A 126 2.06 -17.27 1.03
N PHE A 127 2.88 -16.63 0.20
CA PHE A 127 2.43 -15.94 -1.00
C PHE A 127 1.77 -16.90 -2.00
N PHE A 128 2.39 -18.05 -2.25
CA PHE A 128 1.83 -19.06 -3.14
C PHE A 128 0.53 -19.65 -2.60
N LEU A 129 0.46 -19.92 -1.29
CA LEU A 129 -0.76 -20.36 -0.62
C LEU A 129 -1.91 -19.37 -0.84
N GLU A 130 -1.66 -18.08 -0.61
CA GLU A 130 -2.69 -17.03 -0.74
C GLU A 130 -3.19 -16.88 -2.17
N VAL A 131 -2.29 -16.83 -3.16
CA VAL A 131 -2.67 -16.71 -4.57
C VAL A 131 -3.45 -17.94 -5.03
N SER A 132 -3.01 -19.14 -4.65
CA SER A 132 -3.67 -20.40 -5.02
C SER A 132 -5.06 -20.50 -4.40
N LEU A 133 -5.20 -20.14 -3.12
CA LEU A 133 -6.46 -20.12 -2.39
C LEU A 133 -7.45 -19.11 -2.97
N GLY A 134 -6.98 -17.93 -3.38
CA GLY A 134 -7.80 -16.93 -4.07
C GLY A 134 -8.24 -17.37 -5.48
N GLN A 135 -7.40 -18.11 -6.20
CA GLN A 135 -7.73 -18.67 -7.52
C GLN A 135 -8.71 -19.85 -7.42
N LEU A 136 -8.52 -20.74 -6.45
CA LEU A 136 -9.36 -21.92 -6.24
C LEU A 136 -10.78 -21.54 -5.83
N THR A 137 -10.92 -20.66 -4.83
CA THR A 137 -12.22 -20.31 -4.29
C THR A 137 -12.98 -19.32 -5.16
N GLY A 138 -12.27 -18.45 -5.90
CA GLY A 138 -12.92 -17.45 -6.75
C GLY A 138 -13.82 -16.48 -5.96
N GLN A 139 -13.58 -16.31 -4.66
CA GLN A 139 -14.39 -15.50 -3.75
C GLN A 139 -13.57 -14.41 -3.05
N GLY A 140 -14.26 -13.49 -2.35
CA GLY A 140 -13.64 -12.47 -1.50
C GLY A 140 -13.07 -13.06 -0.20
N ALA A 141 -12.16 -12.34 0.47
CA ALA A 141 -11.46 -12.85 1.66
C ALA A 141 -12.37 -13.41 2.77
N ILE A 142 -13.49 -12.73 3.09
CA ILE A 142 -14.43 -13.18 4.14
C ILE A 142 -15.13 -14.49 3.72
N THR A 143 -15.67 -14.51 2.50
CA THR A 143 -16.42 -15.67 2.01
C THR A 143 -15.49 -16.87 1.80
N CYS A 144 -14.28 -16.63 1.30
CA CYS A 144 -13.24 -17.64 1.13
C CYS A 144 -12.94 -18.42 2.43
N TRP A 145 -12.71 -17.72 3.55
CA TRP A 145 -12.47 -18.39 4.83
C TRP A 145 -13.69 -19.15 5.32
N ARG A 146 -14.90 -18.64 5.09
CA ARG A 146 -16.14 -19.30 5.49
C ARG A 146 -16.41 -20.59 4.71
N GLU A 147 -16.02 -20.66 3.43
CA GLU A 147 -16.13 -21.87 2.61
C GLU A 147 -15.10 -22.93 3.01
N ILE A 148 -13.87 -22.53 3.37
CA ILE A 148 -12.81 -23.47 3.78
C ILE A 148 -13.10 -24.01 5.18
N CYS A 149 -13.31 -23.11 6.15
CA CYS A 149 -13.63 -23.48 7.52
C CYS A 149 -14.42 -22.34 8.19
N PRO A 150 -15.72 -22.53 8.48
CA PRO A 150 -16.57 -21.47 9.03
C PRO A 150 -16.09 -20.93 10.38
N LEU A 151 -15.34 -21.73 11.16
CA LEU A 151 -14.71 -21.31 12.41
C LEU A 151 -13.69 -20.16 12.20
N PHE A 152 -12.99 -20.17 11.07
CA PHE A 152 -12.00 -19.15 10.73
C PHE A 152 -12.60 -17.94 9.99
N GLY A 153 -13.93 -17.80 9.94
CA GLY A 153 -14.58 -16.63 9.33
C GLY A 153 -14.14 -15.29 9.94
N GLY A 154 -13.72 -15.28 11.22
CA GLY A 154 -13.16 -14.11 11.89
C GLY A 154 -11.88 -13.56 11.26
N LEU A 155 -11.05 -14.42 10.65
CA LEU A 155 -9.82 -14.01 9.96
C LEU A 155 -10.11 -13.05 8.79
N GLY A 156 -11.20 -13.30 8.06
CA GLY A 156 -11.63 -12.43 6.97
C GLY A 156 -12.01 -11.02 7.43
N TYR A 157 -12.72 -10.91 8.56
CA TYR A 157 -13.09 -9.63 9.16
C TYR A 157 -11.89 -8.89 9.75
N GLY A 158 -11.00 -9.61 10.45
CA GLY A 158 -9.74 -9.05 10.96
C GLY A 158 -8.90 -8.46 9.83
N ASN A 159 -8.79 -9.16 8.71
CA ASN A 159 -8.10 -8.65 7.52
C ASN A 159 -8.73 -7.35 7.00
N GLN A 160 -10.06 -7.25 6.93
CA GLN A 160 -10.71 -6.00 6.48
C GLN A 160 -10.40 -4.80 7.38
N ILE A 161 -10.36 -5.01 8.71
CA ILE A 161 -10.01 -3.96 9.67
C ILE A 161 -8.56 -3.50 9.46
N ILE A 162 -7.62 -4.44 9.33
CA ILE A 162 -6.21 -4.12 9.06
C ILE A 162 -6.08 -3.36 7.74
N MET A 163 -6.80 -3.76 6.71
CA MET A 163 -6.81 -3.07 5.42
C MET A 163 -7.37 -1.65 5.51
N LEU A 164 -8.39 -1.43 6.33
CA LEU A 164 -8.95 -0.10 6.58
C LEU A 164 -7.90 0.82 7.20
N TYR A 165 -7.27 0.42 8.30
CA TYR A 165 -6.20 1.20 8.93
C TYR A 165 -5.06 1.47 7.94
N THR A 166 -4.72 0.47 7.14
CA THR A 166 -3.68 0.57 6.11
C THR A 166 -4.01 1.63 5.06
N VAL A 167 -5.23 1.65 4.53
CA VAL A 167 -5.68 2.71 3.60
C VAL A 167 -5.58 4.09 4.26
N MET A 168 -6.04 4.20 5.51
CA MET A 168 -6.14 5.49 6.21
C MET A 168 -4.78 6.16 6.43
N TYR A 169 -3.71 5.42 6.74
CA TYR A 169 -2.40 6.04 6.90
C TYR A 169 -1.67 6.22 5.56
N TYR A 170 -1.79 5.29 4.61
CA TYR A 170 -1.09 5.41 3.33
C TYR A 170 -1.60 6.57 2.48
N ILE A 171 -2.90 6.90 2.56
CA ILE A 171 -3.44 8.05 1.82
C ILE A 171 -2.86 9.38 2.32
N VAL A 172 -2.49 9.47 3.60
CA VAL A 172 -1.80 10.65 4.16
C VAL A 172 -0.39 10.78 3.60
N ILE A 173 0.33 9.66 3.47
CA ILE A 173 1.67 9.66 2.85
C ILE A 173 1.59 10.10 1.38
N LEU A 174 0.56 9.68 0.65
CA LEU A 174 0.32 10.12 -0.72
C LEU A 174 0.04 11.63 -0.79
N ALA A 175 -0.70 12.19 0.18
CA ALA A 175 -0.93 13.62 0.29
C ALA A 175 0.38 14.41 0.51
N TRP A 176 1.29 13.91 1.36
CA TRP A 176 2.63 14.50 1.50
C TRP A 176 3.40 14.47 0.19
N ALA A 177 3.38 13.34 -0.53
CA ALA A 177 4.06 13.24 -1.82
C ALA A 177 3.54 14.26 -2.85
N PHE A 178 2.22 14.47 -2.94
CA PHE A 178 1.65 15.51 -3.79
C PHE A 178 2.07 16.92 -3.36
N LEU A 179 2.10 17.20 -2.06
CA LEU A 179 2.56 18.50 -1.56
C LEU A 179 4.02 18.77 -1.96
N TYR A 180 4.91 17.77 -1.83
CA TYR A 180 6.30 17.86 -2.28
C TYR A 180 6.42 17.99 -3.80
N LEU A 181 5.57 17.28 -4.55
CA LEU A 181 5.53 17.39 -6.01
C LEU A 181 5.17 18.82 -6.45
N PHE A 182 4.09 19.39 -5.90
CA PHE A 182 3.69 20.76 -6.22
C PHE A 182 4.72 21.80 -5.76
N SER A 183 5.34 21.56 -4.61
CA SER A 183 6.42 22.43 -4.10
C SER A 183 7.69 22.38 -4.97
N SER A 184 7.89 21.31 -5.74
CA SER A 184 9.04 21.14 -6.64
C SER A 184 8.92 21.93 -7.95
N PHE A 185 7.75 22.50 -8.25
CA PHE A 185 7.57 23.37 -9.42
C PHE A 185 8.03 24.80 -9.20
N ASN A 186 8.48 25.15 -7.99
CA ASN A 186 9.10 26.45 -7.71
C ASN A 186 10.51 26.51 -8.31
N THR A 187 10.95 27.72 -8.70
CA THR A 187 12.29 27.96 -9.27
C THR A 187 13.41 27.60 -8.29
N GLU A 188 13.23 27.93 -7.02
CA GLU A 188 14.08 27.47 -5.92
C GLU A 188 13.30 26.50 -5.06
N LEU A 189 13.93 25.38 -4.70
CA LEU A 189 13.28 24.39 -3.86
C LEU A 189 13.08 24.95 -2.45
N PRO A 190 11.86 24.88 -1.86
CA PRO A 190 11.57 25.48 -0.55
C PRO A 190 12.40 24.94 0.62
N TRP A 191 13.03 23.76 0.46
CA TRP A 191 13.91 23.14 1.45
C TRP A 191 15.40 23.32 1.14
N ALA A 192 15.75 24.01 0.05
CA ALA A 192 17.15 24.27 -0.31
C ALA A 192 17.78 25.40 0.52
N SER A 193 16.98 26.39 0.95
CA SER A 193 17.46 27.59 1.64
C SER A 193 16.80 27.80 3.01
N CYS A 194 17.51 28.51 3.88
CA CYS A 194 16.97 28.94 5.17
C CYS A 194 16.14 30.24 5.10
N ASN A 195 16.03 30.88 3.95
CA ASN A 195 15.32 32.15 3.77
C ASN A 195 13.80 31.97 3.55
N ASN A 196 13.11 31.40 4.53
CA ASN A 196 11.66 31.16 4.46
C ASN A 196 10.96 31.55 5.76
N THR A 197 9.67 31.88 5.68
CA THR A 197 8.85 32.35 6.81
C THR A 197 8.66 31.35 7.94
N TRP A 198 8.91 30.07 7.68
CA TRP A 198 8.77 28.99 8.67
C TRP A 198 10.10 28.58 9.32
N ASN A 199 11.22 29.12 8.86
CA ASN A 199 12.54 28.77 9.37
C ASN A 199 12.88 29.58 10.62
N THR A 200 13.74 29.01 11.47
CA THR A 200 14.26 29.69 12.66
C THR A 200 15.66 30.24 12.44
N GLU A 201 16.10 31.09 13.36
CA GLU A 201 17.47 31.64 13.38
C GLU A 201 18.55 30.56 13.52
N THR A 202 18.19 29.35 13.96
CA THR A 202 19.11 28.20 14.07
C THR A 202 19.18 27.33 12.81
N CYS A 203 18.50 27.74 11.73
CA CYS A 203 18.49 27.02 10.46
C CYS A 203 19.85 27.14 9.76
N ILE A 204 20.38 26.02 9.29
CA ILE A 204 21.61 25.95 8.48
C ILE A 204 21.30 25.34 7.11
N ASP A 205 21.79 26.00 6.05
CA ASP A 205 21.84 25.47 4.69
C ASP A 205 23.21 24.87 4.39
N PHE A 206 23.26 23.87 3.52
CA PHE A 206 24.53 23.20 3.13
C PHE A 206 25.28 23.98 2.02
N GLY A 207 24.74 25.12 1.59
CA GLY A 207 25.24 25.88 0.45
C GLY A 207 26.16 27.04 0.82
N GLN A 208 26.14 27.51 2.07
CA GLN A 208 27.00 28.61 2.49
C GLN A 208 28.42 28.15 2.85
N ASN A 209 29.38 28.91 2.31
CA ASN A 209 30.82 28.73 2.44
C ASN A 209 31.25 28.31 3.86
N GLY A 210 32.20 27.38 3.93
CA GLY A 210 32.69 26.67 5.12
C GLY A 210 33.33 27.51 6.23
N SER A 211 32.94 28.76 6.40
CA SER A 211 33.26 29.62 7.54
C SER A 211 32.40 29.34 8.78
N PHE A 212 31.34 28.52 8.68
CA PHE A 212 30.43 28.25 9.82
C PHE A 212 30.77 26.98 10.64
N TYR A 213 31.79 26.21 10.27
CA TYR A 213 32.15 24.97 11.00
C TYR A 213 32.67 25.22 12.42
N GLY A 214 33.07 26.45 12.76
CA GLY A 214 33.62 26.80 14.09
C GLY A 214 32.56 27.04 15.18
N TYR A 215 31.30 27.29 14.83
CA TYR A 215 30.22 27.63 15.76
C TYR A 215 28.95 26.83 15.45
N MET A 216 29.09 25.51 15.26
CA MET A 216 27.93 24.63 15.23
C MET A 216 27.30 24.58 16.62
N ASN A 217 26.29 25.43 16.84
CA ASN A 217 25.43 25.35 18.01
C ASN A 217 24.82 23.94 18.03
N LYS A 218 24.86 23.26 19.18
CA LYS A 218 24.29 21.91 19.34
C LYS A 218 22.80 21.84 18.95
N ASN A 219 22.12 22.99 18.94
CA ASN A 219 20.71 23.12 18.59
C ASN A 219 20.46 23.47 17.10
N ALA A 220 21.48 23.47 16.25
CA ALA A 220 21.32 23.77 14.83
C ALA A 220 20.47 22.73 14.10
N THR A 221 19.63 23.20 13.19
CA THR A 221 18.68 22.41 12.41
C THR A 221 18.88 22.63 10.92
N SER A 222 18.87 21.58 10.12
CA SER A 222 18.97 21.69 8.66
C SER A 222 17.68 22.25 8.06
N SER A 223 17.79 23.05 6.99
CA SER A 223 16.65 23.58 6.21
C SER A 223 15.61 22.52 5.83
N VAL A 224 16.05 21.31 5.43
CA VAL A 224 15.17 20.19 5.05
C VAL A 224 14.33 19.69 6.23
N LYS A 225 14.94 19.58 7.41
CA LYS A 225 14.26 19.16 8.64
C LYS A 225 13.25 20.22 9.08
N GLU A 226 13.59 21.50 9.01
CA GLU A 226 12.67 22.58 9.36
C GLU A 226 11.48 22.63 8.40
N PHE A 227 11.72 22.47 7.10
CA PHE A 227 10.66 22.37 6.11
C PHE A 227 9.68 21.23 6.44
N TRP A 228 10.18 20.03 6.73
CA TRP A 228 9.34 18.89 7.09
C TRP A 228 8.57 19.12 8.40
N GLN A 229 9.24 19.55 9.47
CA GLN A 229 8.65 19.66 10.80
C GLN A 229 7.72 20.86 10.95
N ARG A 230 8.09 22.03 10.42
CA ARG A 230 7.38 23.29 10.63
C ARG A 230 6.45 23.65 9.48
N ARG A 231 6.84 23.39 8.22
CA ARG A 231 6.02 23.74 7.04
C ARG A 231 5.11 22.62 6.57
N VAL A 232 5.58 21.37 6.49
CA VAL A 232 4.75 20.25 6.00
C VAL A 232 3.86 19.71 7.12
N LEU A 233 4.46 19.25 8.21
CA LEU A 233 3.72 18.66 9.33
C LEU A 233 3.08 19.74 10.22
N GLY A 234 3.83 20.80 10.55
CA GLY A 234 3.38 21.77 11.55
C GLY A 234 3.23 21.13 12.92
N LEU A 235 4.30 20.50 13.41
CA LEU A 235 4.31 19.78 14.68
C LEU A 235 3.86 20.69 15.84
N SER A 236 2.88 20.21 16.61
CA SER A 236 2.46 20.79 17.88
C SER A 236 3.40 20.38 19.03
N ALA A 237 3.21 20.97 20.21
CA ALA A 237 4.04 20.67 21.38
C ALA A 237 3.83 19.25 21.93
N GLY A 238 2.66 18.64 21.67
CA GLY A 238 2.34 17.28 22.12
C GLY A 238 1.14 16.68 21.38
N ILE A 239 0.92 15.37 21.57
CA ILE A 239 -0.15 14.62 20.89
C ILE A 239 -1.57 15.07 21.31
N GLU A 240 -1.68 15.65 22.52
CA GLU A 240 -2.93 16.17 23.08
C GLU A 240 -3.38 17.46 22.37
N GLU A 241 -2.45 18.18 21.76
CA GLU A 241 -2.72 19.43 21.04
C GLU A 241 -2.71 19.16 19.53
N VAL A 242 -3.88 18.93 18.95
CA VAL A 242 -4.03 18.59 17.52
C VAL A 242 -3.71 19.78 16.59
N GLY A 243 -3.59 21.00 17.15
CA GLY A 243 -3.21 22.19 16.40
C GLY A 243 -4.28 22.65 15.40
N ARG A 244 -3.85 23.30 14.30
CA ARG A 244 -4.74 23.82 13.25
C ARG A 244 -4.65 22.96 11.99
N ILE A 245 -5.77 22.80 11.29
CA ILE A 245 -5.83 22.10 10.01
C ILE A 245 -5.09 22.94 8.95
N ARG A 246 -4.09 22.34 8.31
CA ARG A 246 -3.38 22.94 7.18
C ARG A 246 -4.14 22.69 5.88
N TRP A 247 -4.77 23.73 5.34
CA TRP A 247 -5.59 23.64 4.13
C TRP A 247 -4.82 23.12 2.90
N ASP A 248 -3.54 23.47 2.78
CA ASP A 248 -2.66 22.97 1.71
C ASP A 248 -2.59 21.42 1.70
N LEU A 249 -2.44 20.83 2.89
CA LEU A 249 -2.37 19.38 3.07
C LEU A 249 -3.75 18.73 2.93
N ALA A 250 -4.79 19.38 3.45
CA ALA A 250 -6.18 18.91 3.30
C ALA A 250 -6.60 18.86 1.83
N GLY A 251 -6.19 19.85 1.02
CA GLY A 251 -6.40 19.86 -0.42
C GLY A 251 -5.66 18.72 -1.13
N CYS A 252 -4.39 18.48 -0.79
CA CYS A 252 -3.63 17.34 -1.34
C CYS A 252 -4.22 15.98 -0.93
N LEU A 253 -4.77 15.88 0.29
CA LEU A 253 -5.47 14.69 0.77
C LEU A 253 -6.77 14.44 0.00
N LEU A 254 -7.57 15.49 -0.23
CA LEU A 254 -8.79 15.40 -1.03
C LEU A 254 -8.46 14.97 -2.47
N LEU A 255 -7.43 15.56 -3.07
CA LEU A 255 -6.95 15.20 -4.40
C LEU A 255 -6.53 13.72 -4.46
N SER A 256 -5.81 13.24 -3.45
CA SER A 256 -5.39 11.83 -3.35
C SER A 256 -6.60 10.89 -3.38
N TRP A 257 -7.65 11.19 -2.60
CA TRP A 257 -8.88 10.42 -2.59
C TRP A 257 -9.61 10.42 -3.93
N ILE A 258 -9.70 11.58 -4.59
CA ILE A 258 -10.33 11.72 -5.91
C ILE A 258 -9.60 10.86 -6.95
N ILE A 259 -8.27 10.92 -6.98
CA ILE A 259 -7.46 10.12 -7.91
C ILE A 259 -7.65 8.62 -7.64
N CYS A 260 -7.53 8.18 -6.38
CA CYS A 260 -7.74 6.78 -6.01
C CYS A 260 -9.15 6.29 -6.39
N TYR A 261 -10.18 7.12 -6.20
CA TYR A 261 -11.54 6.80 -6.58
C TYR A 261 -11.66 6.56 -8.10
N PHE A 262 -11.10 7.43 -8.94
CA PHE A 262 -11.10 7.25 -10.39
C PHE A 262 -10.30 6.03 -10.85
N CYS A 263 -9.22 5.67 -10.15
CA CYS A 263 -8.46 4.45 -10.45
C CYS A 263 -9.29 3.17 -10.24
N ILE A 264 -10.23 3.18 -9.29
CA ILE A 264 -10.97 1.98 -8.85
C ILE A 264 -12.41 1.93 -9.40
N TRP A 265 -13.06 3.06 -9.68
CA TRP A 265 -14.49 3.13 -10.03
C TRP A 265 -14.94 2.03 -10.99
N LYS A 266 -14.31 1.93 -12.16
CA LYS A 266 -14.73 1.00 -13.22
C LYS A 266 -14.29 -0.46 -12.96
N GLY A 267 -13.54 -0.72 -11.88
CA GLY A 267 -13.11 -2.03 -11.41
C GLY A 267 -11.82 -2.53 -12.06
N VAL A 268 -11.63 -3.85 -12.07
CA VAL A 268 -10.37 -4.51 -12.49
C VAL A 268 -9.97 -4.21 -13.93
N LYS A 269 -10.92 -3.95 -14.84
CA LYS A 269 -10.62 -3.65 -16.25
C LYS A 269 -9.94 -2.29 -16.44
N THR A 270 -10.27 -1.28 -15.65
CA THR A 270 -9.60 0.03 -15.70
C THR A 270 -8.38 0.07 -14.80
N SER A 271 -8.48 -0.53 -13.62
CA SER A 271 -7.36 -0.64 -12.70
C SER A 271 -6.18 -1.37 -13.34
N GLY A 272 -6.42 -2.48 -14.06
CA GLY A 272 -5.37 -3.22 -14.77
C GLY A 272 -4.64 -2.39 -15.84
N LYS A 273 -5.32 -1.45 -16.50
CA LYS A 273 -4.68 -0.52 -17.46
C LYS A 273 -3.80 0.51 -16.76
N ILE A 274 -4.28 1.07 -15.64
CA ILE A 274 -3.54 2.07 -14.86
C ILE A 274 -2.29 1.43 -14.23
N VAL A 275 -2.41 0.17 -13.81
CA VAL A 275 -1.31 -0.62 -13.21
C VAL A 275 -0.10 -0.73 -14.13
N TYR A 276 -0.27 -0.79 -15.46
CA TYR A 276 0.88 -0.78 -16.37
C TYR A 276 1.77 0.43 -16.17
N PHE A 277 1.18 1.60 -15.94
CA PHE A 277 1.95 2.80 -15.66
C PHE A 277 2.46 2.82 -14.22
N THR A 278 1.57 2.61 -13.24
CA THR A 278 1.93 2.77 -11.83
C THR A 278 2.91 1.72 -11.31
N ALA A 279 2.95 0.52 -11.90
CA ALA A 279 3.90 -0.52 -11.52
C ALA A 279 5.26 -0.37 -12.23
N THR A 280 5.29 0.17 -13.46
CA THR A 280 6.55 0.30 -14.22
C THR A 280 7.30 1.59 -13.91
N PHE A 281 6.60 2.70 -13.69
CA PHE A 281 7.20 4.00 -13.45
C PHE A 281 8.19 4.01 -12.27
N PRO A 282 7.89 3.41 -11.09
CA PRO A 282 8.84 3.36 -9.98
C PRO A 282 10.16 2.67 -10.35
N TYR A 283 10.15 1.64 -11.19
CA TYR A 283 11.38 0.97 -11.61
C TYR A 283 12.25 1.87 -12.49
N VAL A 284 11.64 2.55 -13.46
CA VAL A 284 12.35 3.48 -14.33
C VAL A 284 12.99 4.60 -13.49
N MET A 285 12.23 5.14 -12.53
CA MET A 285 12.72 6.15 -11.60
C MET A 285 13.85 5.62 -10.71
N LEU A 286 13.72 4.42 -10.14
CA LEU A 286 14.76 3.81 -9.30
C LEU A 286 16.05 3.56 -10.09
N VAL A 287 15.96 3.09 -11.34
CA VAL A 287 17.14 2.89 -12.20
C VAL A 287 17.80 4.23 -12.51
N ALA A 288 17.02 5.28 -12.81
CA ALA A 288 17.58 6.62 -13.05
C ALA A 288 18.26 7.18 -11.79
N LEU A 289 17.65 7.02 -10.61
CA LEU A 289 18.24 7.42 -9.32
C LEU A 289 19.48 6.59 -8.97
N LEU A 290 19.52 5.30 -9.33
CA LEU A 290 20.68 4.45 -9.14
C LEU A 290 21.85 4.92 -10.00
N ILE A 291 21.63 5.16 -11.30
CA ILE A 291 22.66 5.69 -12.19
C ILE A 291 23.18 7.02 -11.65
N ARG A 292 22.28 7.94 -11.28
CA ARG A 292 22.69 9.23 -10.70
C ARG A 292 23.45 9.05 -9.39
N GLY A 293 22.99 8.15 -8.51
CA GLY A 293 23.61 7.80 -7.24
C GLY A 293 25.05 7.31 -7.40
N LEU A 294 25.29 6.43 -8.37
CA LEU A 294 26.62 5.89 -8.66
C LEU A 294 27.57 6.91 -9.30
N THR A 295 27.05 7.92 -10.00
CA THR A 295 27.87 9.00 -10.58
C THR A 295 28.32 10.07 -9.58
N LEU A 296 27.79 10.06 -8.35
CA LEU A 296 28.15 11.06 -7.33
C LEU A 296 29.48 10.73 -6.66
N PRO A 297 30.32 11.75 -6.35
CA PRO A 297 31.56 11.53 -5.62
C PRO A 297 31.27 10.98 -4.21
N GLY A 298 32.03 9.98 -3.78
CA GLY A 298 31.84 9.32 -2.47
C GLY A 298 30.71 8.28 -2.42
N ALA A 299 30.12 7.90 -3.56
CA ALA A 299 29.10 6.84 -3.60
C ALA A 299 29.62 5.48 -3.13
N GLU A 300 30.90 5.18 -3.40
CA GLU A 300 31.54 3.93 -2.98
C GLU A 300 31.56 3.77 -1.46
N ASP A 301 31.85 4.83 -0.71
CA ASP A 301 31.89 4.80 0.76
C ASP A 301 30.53 4.44 1.35
N GLY A 302 29.45 5.00 0.79
CA GLY A 302 28.07 4.68 1.19
C GLY A 302 27.71 3.21 0.97
N ILE A 303 28.09 2.65 -0.18
CA ILE A 303 27.84 1.24 -0.52
C ILE A 303 28.66 0.33 0.40
N ARG A 304 29.95 0.64 0.58
CA ARG A 304 30.85 -0.12 1.44
C ARG A 304 30.35 -0.12 2.88
N PHE A 305 29.90 1.02 3.37
CA PHE A 305 29.36 1.14 4.72
C PHE A 305 28.02 0.41 4.88
N TYR A 306 27.15 0.43 3.86
CA TYR A 306 25.88 -0.28 3.87
C TYR A 306 26.04 -1.81 3.86
N LEU A 307 27.00 -2.32 3.08
CA LEU A 307 27.23 -3.76 2.91
C LEU A 307 28.29 -4.34 3.85
N SER A 308 29.00 -3.51 4.63
CA SER A 308 30.01 -3.98 5.58
C SER A 308 29.37 -4.92 6.61
N PRO A 309 29.81 -6.19 6.71
CA PRO A 309 29.20 -7.15 7.62
C PRO A 309 29.67 -6.90 9.06
N ASP A 310 28.76 -6.54 9.96
CA ASP A 310 29.03 -6.54 11.40
C ASP A 310 28.51 -7.84 12.04
N HIS A 311 29.41 -8.82 12.20
CA HIS A 311 29.06 -10.15 12.69
C HIS A 311 28.57 -10.15 14.15
N THR A 312 28.89 -9.11 14.93
CA THR A 312 28.50 -9.03 16.35
C THR A 312 26.99 -8.85 16.53
N ARG A 313 26.32 -8.30 15.51
CA ARG A 313 24.88 -8.01 15.51
C ARG A 313 24.01 -9.24 15.23
N LEU A 314 24.54 -10.35 14.72
CA LEU A 314 23.77 -11.59 14.53
C LEU A 314 23.33 -12.25 15.84
N ALA A 315 24.11 -12.05 16.91
CA ALA A 315 23.82 -12.64 18.21
C ALA A 315 22.68 -11.91 18.94
N ASP A 316 22.32 -10.70 18.49
CA ASP A 316 21.25 -9.93 19.09
C ASP A 316 19.88 -10.54 18.74
N PRO A 317 19.07 -10.93 19.74
CA PRO A 317 17.73 -11.43 19.51
C PRO A 317 16.87 -10.43 18.72
N GLN A 318 17.09 -9.13 18.80
CA GLN A 318 16.32 -8.15 18.02
C GLN A 318 16.48 -8.32 16.50
N VAL A 319 17.66 -8.74 16.02
CA VAL A 319 17.90 -9.02 14.60
C VAL A 319 17.26 -10.34 14.19
N ARG A 320 17.23 -11.33 15.09
CA ARG A 320 16.57 -12.63 14.89
C ARG A 320 15.04 -12.54 14.91
N PHE A 321 14.46 -11.72 15.78
CA PHE A 321 12.99 -11.56 15.95
C PHE A 321 12.35 -10.51 15.02
N MET A 322 13.09 -9.52 14.48
CA MET A 322 12.53 -8.57 13.50
C MET A 322 12.16 -9.18 12.15
N CYS A 323 12.42 -10.47 12.01
CA CYS A 323 12.19 -11.27 10.83
C CYS A 323 10.90 -12.13 10.92
N GLU A 324 10.21 -12.13 12.07
CA GLU A 324 8.80 -12.55 12.23
C GLU A 324 7.85 -11.35 12.08
#